data_AF-A0A6A3VQG4-F1
#
_entry.id   AF-A0A6A3VQG4-F1
#
_cell.length_a   1.000
_cell.length_b   1.000
_cell.length_c   1.000
_cell.angle_alpha   90.00
_cell.angle_beta   90.00
_cell.angle_gamma   90.00
#
_symmetry.space_group_name_H-M   'P 1'
#
loop_
_entity.id
_entity.type
_entity.pdbx_description
1 polymer ?
#
loop_
_entity_poly.entity_id
_entity_poly.type
_entity_poly.pdbx_seq_one_letter_code
_entity_poly.pdbx_strand_id
1 'polypeptide(L)'
;MTSLEQQQQQQEPHQVGVDELHEELDTTPVHAAAREGHVEDLRAILLADTAQAVALDKYGLTPLHWACDRGQSAAARLLLQHGADVDAVEKRMFKRRPLHFAVLASSDATVRELLAHHADVLAVDYRGWAPIHGAAYSGDVASLAALLDAGASATTQLTARRETALHVAASRGRAEAARLLLKRSPGDEGLLELEDDEGSTAAQVAARGGHESIACLLGQH
;
A
#
# COMPACT_ATOMS: atom_id res chain seq x y z
N MET A 1 16.07 65.52 17.38
CA MET A 1 17.37 64.86 17.15
C MET A 1 17.36 63.62 18.03
N THR A 2 16.80 62.50 17.53
CA THR A 2 17.54 61.41 16.83
C THR A 2 18.50 60.73 17.80
N SER A 3 18.55 59.41 18.00
CA SER A 3 18.01 58.26 17.29
C SER A 3 18.58 57.03 18.01
N LEU A 4 17.94 55.87 17.81
CA LEU A 4 18.55 54.52 17.78
C LEU A 4 19.03 53.99 19.15
N GLU A 5 18.34 53.05 19.79
CA GLU A 5 18.22 51.64 19.40
C GLU A 5 19.56 51.01 18.95
N GLN A 6 19.90 49.88 19.60
CA GLN A 6 20.90 48.86 19.25
C GLN A 6 22.29 48.94 19.92
N GLN A 7 22.53 47.99 20.84
CA GLN A 7 23.64 47.01 20.85
C GLN A 7 23.45 46.08 22.07
N GLN A 8 22.97 44.84 21.92
CA GLN A 8 23.63 43.60 21.47
C GLN A 8 24.55 42.96 22.55
N GLN A 9 24.41 41.63 22.71
CA GLN A 9 25.18 40.64 23.51
C GLN A 9 24.55 40.27 24.88
N GLN A 10 24.27 39.01 25.23
CA GLN A 10 24.75 37.69 24.77
C GLN A 10 23.61 36.64 24.89
N GLN A 11 23.47 35.80 23.87
CA GLN A 11 22.77 34.52 23.95
C GLN A 11 23.74 33.49 24.56
N GLU A 12 23.33 32.82 25.64
CA GLU A 12 23.87 31.50 25.99
C GLU A 12 22.85 30.43 25.57
N PRO A 13 23.32 29.28 25.04
CA PRO A 13 22.46 28.29 24.42
C PRO A 13 21.88 27.36 25.48
N HIS A 14 20.60 27.54 25.83
CA HIS A 14 19.88 26.45 26.47
C HIS A 14 19.47 25.42 25.41
N GLN A 15 20.27 24.37 25.39
CA GLN A 15 20.04 23.08 24.76
C GLN A 15 18.57 22.66 24.90
N VAL A 16 17.87 22.55 23.76
CA VAL A 16 16.67 21.72 23.66
C VAL A 16 17.12 20.44 23.00
N GLY A 17 17.26 19.41 23.84
CA GLY A 17 17.55 18.06 23.40
C GLY A 17 16.30 17.35 22.87
N VAL A 18 16.60 16.27 22.15
CA VAL A 18 15.76 15.15 21.67
C VAL A 18 14.72 15.43 20.58
N ASP A 19 15.17 15.23 19.33
CA ASP A 19 14.57 14.30 18.36
C ASP A 19 13.07 14.41 18.07
N GLU A 20 12.62 15.57 17.63
CA GLU A 20 11.47 15.67 16.75
C GLU A 20 11.95 15.86 15.31
N LEU A 21 12.26 14.75 14.64
CA LEU A 21 12.22 14.67 13.17
C LEU A 21 10.74 14.74 12.72
N HIS A 22 10.07 15.85 13.04
CA HIS A 22 8.92 16.27 12.27
C HIS A 22 9.49 16.76 10.93
N GLU A 23 9.74 15.83 10.01
CA GLU A 23 9.82 16.18 8.58
C GLU A 23 8.56 17.00 8.31
N GLU A 24 8.74 18.30 8.09
CA GLU A 24 7.72 19.18 7.52
C GLU A 24 7.38 18.59 6.16
N LEU A 25 6.42 17.67 6.16
CA LEU A 25 5.76 17.22 4.98
C LEU A 25 5.05 18.47 4.48
N ASP A 26 5.57 19.05 3.41
CA ASP A 26 4.95 20.08 2.58
C ASP A 26 3.69 19.47 1.92
N THR A 27 2.74 19.05 2.76
CA THR A 27 1.47 18.47 2.36
C THR A 27 0.50 19.62 2.21
N THR A 28 0.00 19.83 1.01
CA THR A 28 -1.11 20.77 0.83
C THR A 28 -2.31 20.31 1.67
N PRO A 29 -3.25 21.21 2.05
CA PRO A 29 -4.36 20.86 2.95
C PRO A 29 -5.18 19.65 2.51
N VAL A 30 -5.35 19.44 1.20
CA VAL A 30 -6.07 18.28 0.65
C VAL A 30 -5.35 16.95 0.98
N HIS A 31 -4.02 16.92 0.95
CA HIS A 31 -3.23 15.72 1.28
C HIS A 31 -3.30 15.42 2.77
N ALA A 32 -3.16 16.44 3.63
CA ALA A 32 -3.29 16.28 5.08
C ALA A 32 -4.68 15.73 5.46
N ALA A 33 -5.75 16.35 4.93
CA ALA A 33 -7.11 15.92 5.20
C ALA A 33 -7.39 14.49 4.72
N ALA A 34 -6.87 14.12 3.54
CA ALA A 34 -6.98 12.75 3.03
C ALA A 34 -6.21 11.74 3.88
N ARG A 35 -4.99 12.09 4.31
CA ARG A 35 -4.12 11.24 5.13
C ARG A 35 -4.71 10.96 6.51
N GLU A 36 -5.23 11.98 7.17
CA GLU A 36 -5.80 11.86 8.52
C GLU A 36 -7.28 11.46 8.50
N GLY A 37 -7.91 11.37 7.32
CA GLY A 37 -9.31 10.98 7.20
C GLY A 37 -10.30 12.07 7.65
N HIS A 38 -9.90 13.34 7.62
CA HIS A 38 -10.76 14.48 7.93
C HIS A 38 -11.73 14.74 6.77
N VAL A 39 -12.78 13.91 6.68
CA VAL A 39 -13.68 13.85 5.52
C VAL A 39 -14.40 15.18 5.27
N GLU A 40 -14.78 15.92 6.32
CA GLU A 40 -15.47 17.21 6.16
C GLU A 40 -14.55 18.31 5.65
N ASP A 41 -13.32 18.39 6.14
CA ASP A 41 -12.31 19.32 5.62
C ASP A 41 -11.98 18.98 4.16
N LEU A 42 -11.79 17.69 3.88
CA LEU A 42 -11.55 17.19 2.52
C LEU A 42 -12.70 17.56 1.59
N ARG A 43 -13.95 17.40 2.04
CA ARG A 43 -15.16 17.79 1.29
C ARG A 43 -15.18 19.28 1.00
N ALA A 44 -14.91 20.11 2.01
CA ALA A 44 -14.89 21.57 1.84
C ALA A 44 -13.84 21.99 0.80
N ILE A 45 -12.64 21.40 0.85
CA ILE A 45 -11.56 21.67 -0.11
C ILE A 45 -11.97 21.27 -1.52
N LEU A 46 -12.52 20.06 -1.70
CA LEU A 46 -12.91 19.54 -3.02
C LEU A 46 -14.12 20.26 -3.64
N LEU A 47 -14.99 20.86 -2.81
CA LEU A 47 -16.08 21.71 -3.27
C LEU A 47 -15.60 23.10 -3.71
N ALA A 48 -14.54 23.62 -3.08
CA ALA A 48 -13.94 24.89 -3.46
C ALA A 48 -13.12 24.76 -4.76
N ASP A 49 -12.39 23.67 -4.92
CA ASP A 49 -11.61 23.36 -6.12
C ASP A 49 -11.50 21.84 -6.33
N THR A 50 -12.23 21.31 -7.31
CA THR A 50 -12.21 19.88 -7.64
C THR A 50 -10.85 19.42 -8.17
N ALA A 51 -10.01 20.31 -8.71
CA ALA A 51 -8.68 19.95 -9.19
C ALA A 51 -7.76 19.46 -8.05
N GLN A 52 -8.09 19.76 -6.79
CA GLN A 52 -7.37 19.27 -5.63
C GLN A 52 -7.41 17.74 -5.51
N ALA A 53 -8.42 17.04 -6.05
CA ALA A 53 -8.52 15.58 -6.02
C ALA A 53 -7.35 14.87 -6.73
N VAL A 54 -6.74 15.54 -7.72
CA VAL A 54 -5.63 15.04 -8.55
C VAL A 54 -4.34 15.82 -8.36
N ALA A 55 -4.30 16.73 -7.37
CA ALA A 55 -3.09 17.47 -7.02
C ALA A 55 -1.96 16.50 -6.66
N LEU A 56 -0.72 16.91 -6.94
CA LEU A 56 0.46 16.16 -6.54
C LEU A 56 1.16 16.92 -5.43
N ASP A 57 1.56 16.20 -4.38
CA ASP A 57 2.48 16.72 -3.38
C ASP A 57 3.94 16.72 -3.88
N LYS A 58 4.87 17.17 -3.02
CA LYS A 58 6.31 17.16 -3.33
C LYS A 58 6.90 15.78 -3.60
N TYR A 59 6.22 14.70 -3.21
CA TYR A 59 6.63 13.32 -3.45
C TYR A 59 6.00 12.74 -4.71
N GLY A 60 5.15 13.51 -5.41
CA GLY A 60 4.43 13.04 -6.59
C GLY A 60 3.32 12.05 -6.25
N LEU A 61 2.76 12.16 -5.04
CA LEU A 61 1.59 11.42 -4.58
C LEU A 61 0.34 12.29 -4.68
N THR A 62 -0.78 11.65 -4.99
CA THR A 62 -2.11 12.29 -4.95
C THR A 62 -2.72 12.16 -3.55
N PRO A 63 -3.76 12.93 -3.20
CA PRO A 63 -4.47 12.74 -1.93
C PRO A 63 -5.02 11.31 -1.78
N LEU A 64 -5.40 10.67 -2.88
CA LEU A 64 -5.90 9.29 -2.86
C LEU A 64 -4.81 8.29 -2.43
N HIS A 65 -3.56 8.50 -2.82
CA HIS A 65 -2.44 7.68 -2.33
C HIS A 65 -2.32 7.76 -0.81
N TRP A 66 -2.39 8.96 -0.22
CA TRP A 66 -2.30 9.16 1.22
C TRP A 66 -3.50 8.60 1.99
N ALA A 67 -4.71 8.76 1.46
CA ALA A 67 -5.89 8.11 2.03
C ALA A 67 -5.71 6.58 2.05
N CYS A 68 -5.16 6.01 0.98
CA CYS A 68 -4.93 4.56 0.88
C CYS A 68 -3.80 4.07 1.79
N ASP A 69 -2.70 4.81 1.89
CA ASP A 69 -1.56 4.50 2.77
C ASP A 69 -1.98 4.43 4.25
N ARG A 70 -2.99 5.21 4.63
CA ARG A 70 -3.51 5.28 6.01
C ARG A 70 -4.82 4.52 6.20
N GLY A 71 -5.31 3.83 5.17
CA GLY A 71 -6.54 3.04 5.25
C GLY A 71 -7.83 3.86 5.45
N GLN A 72 -7.83 5.13 5.04
CA GLN A 72 -8.94 6.07 5.19
C GLN A 72 -10.01 5.87 4.12
N SER A 73 -10.77 4.77 4.21
CA SER A 73 -11.76 4.36 3.20
C SER A 73 -12.80 5.44 2.87
N ALA A 74 -13.26 6.21 3.86
CA ALA A 74 -14.23 7.30 3.65
C ALA A 74 -13.62 8.48 2.86
N ALA A 75 -12.36 8.83 3.13
CA ALA A 75 -11.64 9.85 2.38
C ALA A 75 -11.34 9.38 0.95
N ALA A 76 -10.94 8.11 0.78
CA ALA A 76 -10.74 7.50 -0.53
C ALA A 76 -12.01 7.52 -1.38
N ARG A 77 -13.15 7.09 -0.82
CA ARG A 77 -14.48 7.18 -1.46
C ARG A 77 -14.76 8.60 -1.94
N LEU A 78 -14.59 9.58 -1.06
CA LEU A 78 -14.89 10.98 -1.38
C LEU A 78 -14.00 11.49 -2.53
N LEU A 79 -12.71 11.18 -2.50
CA LEU A 79 -11.78 11.55 -3.58
C LEU A 79 -12.17 10.94 -4.92
N LEU A 80 -12.54 9.65 -4.94
CA LEU A 80 -12.99 8.95 -6.15
C LEU A 80 -14.28 9.56 -6.71
N GLN A 81 -15.22 9.94 -5.83
CA GLN A 81 -16.45 10.65 -6.23
C GLN A 81 -16.19 12.03 -6.83
N HIS A 82 -15.07 12.66 -6.47
CA HIS A 82 -14.64 13.96 -6.97
C HIS A 82 -13.57 13.87 -8.07
N GLY A 83 -13.46 12.73 -8.75
CA GLY A 83 -12.65 12.58 -9.96
C GLY A 83 -11.18 12.28 -9.73
N ALA A 84 -10.79 11.83 -8.52
CA ALA A 84 -9.47 11.24 -8.33
C ALA A 84 -9.32 10.01 -9.23
N ASP A 85 -8.17 9.90 -9.89
CA ASP A 85 -7.80 8.73 -10.68
C ASP A 85 -7.48 7.55 -9.75
N VAL A 86 -8.35 6.53 -9.77
CA VAL A 86 -8.23 5.29 -8.98
C VAL A 86 -6.92 4.56 -9.24
N ASP A 87 -6.36 4.79 -10.43
CA ASP A 87 -5.20 4.11 -11.00
C ASP A 87 -4.00 5.05 -11.15
N ALA A 88 -4.04 6.20 -10.48
CA ALA A 88 -2.97 7.18 -10.48
C ALA A 88 -1.64 6.51 -10.13
N VAL A 89 -0.62 6.69 -10.97
CA VAL A 89 0.72 6.16 -10.72
C VAL A 89 1.54 7.22 -10.00
N GLU A 90 2.05 6.89 -8.79
CA GLU A 90 2.97 7.76 -8.07
C GLU A 90 4.18 8.13 -8.92
N LYS A 91 4.61 9.39 -8.84
CA LYS A 91 5.71 9.92 -9.68
C LYS A 91 7.11 9.68 -9.10
N ARG A 92 7.20 8.96 -7.98
CA ARG A 92 8.47 8.62 -7.34
C ARG A 92 9.05 7.32 -7.91
N MET A 93 9.48 6.41 -7.04
CA MET A 93 10.43 5.35 -7.39
C MET A 93 9.76 4.02 -7.69
N PHE A 94 8.66 3.71 -6.99
CA PHE A 94 8.06 2.39 -7.02
C PHE A 94 6.92 2.29 -8.03
N LYS A 95 6.47 3.38 -8.65
CA LYS A 95 5.34 3.37 -9.63
C LYS A 95 4.09 2.70 -9.06
N ARG A 96 3.87 2.82 -7.76
CA ARG A 96 2.71 2.28 -7.08
C ARG A 96 1.46 3.06 -7.44
N ARG A 97 0.33 2.38 -7.29
CA ARG A 97 -1.03 2.91 -7.45
C ARG A 97 -1.76 2.86 -6.11
N PRO A 98 -2.86 3.61 -5.91
CA PRO A 98 -3.63 3.59 -4.67
C PRO A 98 -3.91 2.18 -4.11
N LEU A 99 -4.25 1.22 -4.97
CA LEU A 99 -4.51 -0.16 -4.54
C LEU A 99 -3.30 -0.86 -3.92
N HIS A 100 -2.08 -0.55 -4.36
CA HIS A 100 -0.84 -1.04 -3.72
C HIS A 100 -0.66 -0.48 -2.31
N PHE A 101 -1.02 0.78 -2.08
CA PHE A 101 -0.94 1.39 -0.76
C PHE A 101 -1.98 0.79 0.18
N ALA A 102 -3.23 0.64 -0.28
CA ALA A 102 -4.34 0.11 0.53
C ALA A 102 -4.07 -1.32 1.04
N VAL A 103 -3.51 -2.20 0.20
CA VAL A 103 -3.18 -3.58 0.61
C VAL A 103 -2.01 -3.64 1.60
N LEU A 104 -1.03 -2.73 1.47
CA LEU A 104 0.10 -2.64 2.40
C LEU A 104 -0.33 -2.02 3.74
N ALA A 105 -1.29 -1.10 3.72
CA ALA A 105 -1.96 -0.57 4.91
C ALA A 105 -2.87 -1.59 5.60
N SER A 106 -3.13 -2.75 4.98
CA SER A 106 -4.01 -3.80 5.50
C SER A 106 -5.44 -3.30 5.79
N SER A 107 -5.95 -2.44 4.90
CA SER A 107 -7.29 -1.84 5.01
C SER A 107 -8.22 -2.45 3.97
N ASP A 108 -8.92 -3.52 4.35
CA ASP A 108 -9.87 -4.21 3.48
C ASP A 108 -11.02 -3.29 3.02
N ALA A 109 -11.48 -2.38 3.89
CA ALA A 109 -12.48 -1.38 3.55
C ALA A 109 -12.01 -0.46 2.41
N THR A 110 -10.75 -0.02 2.44
CA THR A 110 -10.19 0.84 1.40
C THR A 110 -9.93 0.07 0.11
N VAL A 111 -9.45 -1.18 0.22
CA VAL A 111 -9.30 -2.08 -0.93
C VAL A 111 -10.65 -2.28 -1.63
N ARG A 112 -11.70 -2.61 -0.89
CA ARG A 112 -13.06 -2.78 -1.44
C ARG A 112 -13.57 -1.51 -2.11
N GLU A 113 -13.25 -0.34 -1.56
CA GLU A 113 -13.64 0.93 -2.17
C GLU A 113 -12.97 1.12 -3.54
N LEU A 114 -11.66 0.91 -3.62
CA LEU A 114 -10.92 1.00 -4.88
C LEU A 114 -11.43 -0.01 -5.92
N LEU A 115 -11.71 -1.24 -5.50
CA LEU A 115 -12.28 -2.28 -6.39
C LEU A 115 -13.68 -1.92 -6.88
N ALA A 116 -14.52 -1.33 -6.03
CA ALA A 116 -15.85 -0.83 -6.43
C ALA A 116 -15.76 0.30 -7.46
N HIS A 117 -14.64 1.03 -7.48
CA HIS A 117 -14.30 2.05 -8.47
C HIS A 117 -13.40 1.52 -9.61
N HIS A 118 -13.38 0.20 -9.83
CA HIS A 118 -12.70 -0.46 -10.95
C HIS A 118 -11.18 -0.31 -10.98
N ALA A 119 -10.52 -0.21 -9.82
CA ALA A 119 -9.06 -0.25 -9.74
C ALA A 119 -8.47 -1.47 -10.46
N ASP A 120 -7.39 -1.28 -11.21
CA ASP A 120 -6.68 -2.37 -11.89
C ASP A 120 -6.01 -3.32 -10.88
N VAL A 121 -6.62 -4.49 -10.68
CA VAL A 121 -6.11 -5.57 -9.81
C VAL A 121 -4.86 -6.26 -10.34
N LEU A 122 -4.56 -6.07 -11.63
CA LEU A 122 -3.44 -6.69 -12.33
C LEU A 122 -2.24 -5.76 -12.45
N ALA A 123 -2.41 -4.46 -12.19
CA ALA A 123 -1.35 -3.48 -12.27
C ALA A 123 -0.17 -3.87 -11.38
N VAL A 124 1.05 -3.68 -11.89
CA VAL A 124 2.28 -3.99 -11.16
C VAL A 124 3.06 -2.73 -10.83
N ASP A 125 3.69 -2.71 -9.67
CA ASP A 125 4.67 -1.71 -9.29
C ASP A 125 6.03 -1.94 -9.99
N TYR A 126 7.02 -1.09 -9.71
CA TYR A 126 8.37 -1.16 -10.31
C TYR A 126 9.09 -2.49 -10.05
N ARG A 127 8.72 -3.22 -8.98
CA ARG A 127 9.29 -4.53 -8.63
C ARG A 127 8.50 -5.69 -9.25
N GLY A 128 7.53 -5.39 -10.11
CA GLY A 128 6.59 -6.38 -10.64
C GLY A 128 5.55 -6.82 -9.62
N TRP A 129 5.42 -6.15 -8.47
CA TRP A 129 4.44 -6.56 -7.47
C TRP A 129 3.08 -6.05 -7.86
N ALA A 130 2.16 -6.98 -8.14
CA ALA A 130 0.72 -6.69 -8.16
C ALA A 130 0.12 -6.63 -6.73
N PRO A 131 -1.07 -6.00 -6.53
CA PRO A 131 -1.73 -5.88 -5.23
C PRO A 131 -1.88 -7.19 -4.45
N ILE A 132 -2.10 -8.32 -5.14
CA ILE A 132 -2.22 -9.64 -4.51
C ILE A 132 -0.95 -10.04 -3.73
N HIS A 133 0.24 -9.65 -4.21
CA HIS A 133 1.50 -9.86 -3.51
C HIS A 133 1.60 -9.00 -2.26
N GLY A 134 1.10 -7.76 -2.31
CA GLY A 134 1.02 -6.86 -1.17
C GLY A 134 0.13 -7.41 -0.05
N ALA A 135 -1.06 -7.92 -0.40
CA ALA A 135 -1.97 -8.56 0.56
C ALA A 135 -1.39 -9.85 1.14
N ALA A 136 -0.72 -10.67 0.32
CA ALA A 136 -0.02 -11.87 0.78
C ALA A 136 1.16 -11.53 1.71
N TYR A 137 1.86 -10.43 1.45
CA TYR A 137 2.96 -9.92 2.28
C TYR A 137 2.49 -9.42 3.66
N SER A 138 1.44 -8.61 3.68
CA SER A 138 0.84 -8.11 4.93
C SER A 138 0.16 -9.22 5.72
N GLY A 139 -0.33 -10.26 5.02
CA GLY A 139 -1.12 -11.33 5.62
C GLY A 139 -2.59 -10.93 5.81
N ASP A 140 -3.03 -9.85 5.17
CA ASP A 140 -4.42 -9.40 5.20
C ASP A 140 -5.29 -10.32 4.33
N VAL A 141 -5.87 -11.32 4.98
CA VAL A 141 -6.74 -12.34 4.36
C VAL A 141 -8.01 -11.71 3.75
N ALA A 142 -8.52 -10.62 4.33
CA ALA A 142 -9.74 -9.97 3.83
C ALA A 142 -9.48 -9.22 2.52
N SER A 143 -8.40 -8.45 2.46
CA SER A 143 -7.94 -7.82 1.20
C SER A 143 -7.55 -8.86 0.16
N LEU A 144 -6.87 -9.94 0.58
CA LEU A 144 -6.48 -11.02 -0.32
C LEU A 144 -7.71 -11.72 -0.94
N ALA A 145 -8.73 -12.02 -0.12
CA ALA A 145 -9.98 -12.58 -0.61
C ALA A 145 -10.69 -11.63 -1.57
N ALA A 146 -10.77 -10.33 -1.23
CA ALA A 146 -11.40 -9.33 -2.09
C ALA A 146 -10.72 -9.20 -3.46
N LEU A 147 -9.38 -9.28 -3.51
CA LEU A 147 -8.61 -9.26 -4.75
C LEU A 147 -8.87 -10.51 -5.60
N LEU A 148 -8.86 -11.70 -4.98
CA LEU A 148 -9.18 -12.95 -5.68
C LEU A 148 -10.61 -12.94 -6.24
N ASP A 149 -11.58 -12.46 -5.47
CA ASP A 149 -12.97 -12.31 -5.89
C ASP A 149 -13.11 -11.29 -7.05
N ALA A 150 -12.21 -10.29 -7.11
CA ALA A 150 -12.14 -9.31 -8.18
C ALA A 150 -11.32 -9.76 -9.41
N GLY A 151 -10.87 -11.02 -9.45
CA GLY A 151 -10.19 -11.61 -10.60
C GLY A 151 -8.66 -11.58 -10.56
N ALA A 152 -8.06 -11.24 -9.41
CA ALA A 152 -6.63 -11.49 -9.22
C ALA A 152 -6.34 -13.00 -9.25
N SER A 153 -5.20 -13.37 -9.82
CA SER A 153 -4.79 -14.77 -10.00
C SER A 153 -3.53 -15.06 -9.17
N ALA A 154 -3.60 -16.11 -8.36
CA ALA A 154 -2.48 -16.57 -7.53
C ALA A 154 -1.36 -17.24 -8.35
N THR A 155 -1.63 -17.64 -9.59
CA THR A 155 -0.71 -18.39 -10.46
C THR A 155 -0.11 -17.57 -11.59
N THR A 156 -0.87 -16.65 -12.17
CA THR A 156 -0.44 -15.91 -13.37
C THR A 156 0.19 -14.56 -13.06
N GLN A 157 -0.16 -13.95 -11.93
CA GLN A 157 0.48 -12.73 -11.46
C GLN A 157 1.75 -13.10 -10.71
N LEU A 158 2.89 -12.86 -11.35
CA LEU A 158 4.21 -13.14 -10.79
C LEU A 158 4.98 -11.83 -10.58
N THR A 159 5.79 -11.78 -9.52
CA THR A 159 6.73 -10.67 -9.33
C THR A 159 7.85 -10.70 -10.37
N ALA A 160 8.72 -9.68 -10.39
CA ALA A 160 9.93 -9.70 -11.22
C ALA A 160 10.88 -10.88 -10.92
N ARG A 161 10.75 -11.49 -9.73
CA ARG A 161 11.49 -12.70 -9.32
C ARG A 161 10.70 -13.98 -9.53
N ARG A 162 9.66 -13.93 -10.36
CA ARG A 162 8.74 -15.05 -10.63
C ARG A 162 8.05 -15.60 -9.37
N GLU A 163 8.02 -14.83 -8.28
CA GLU A 163 7.36 -15.23 -7.04
C GLU A 163 5.84 -15.11 -7.22
N THR A 164 5.09 -16.14 -6.85
CA THR A 164 3.63 -16.05 -6.71
C THR A 164 3.24 -15.38 -5.39
N ALA A 165 1.96 -15.01 -5.24
CA ALA A 165 1.42 -14.61 -3.93
C ALA A 165 1.66 -15.67 -2.83
N LEU A 166 1.70 -16.96 -3.20
CA LEU A 166 1.97 -18.06 -2.26
C LEU A 166 3.44 -18.08 -1.80
N HIS A 167 4.40 -17.83 -2.69
CA HIS A 167 5.81 -17.65 -2.32
C HIS A 167 5.97 -16.49 -1.32
N VAL A 168 5.30 -15.37 -1.59
CA VAL A 168 5.34 -14.20 -0.72
C VAL A 168 4.74 -14.52 0.65
N ALA A 169 3.56 -15.15 0.72
CA ALA A 169 2.95 -15.57 1.99
C ALA A 169 3.83 -16.55 2.76
N ALA A 170 4.43 -17.52 2.06
CA ALA A 170 5.35 -18.51 2.62
C ALA A 170 6.61 -17.88 3.23
N SER A 171 7.28 -16.99 2.49
CA SER A 171 8.50 -16.29 2.97
C SER A 171 8.25 -15.44 4.21
N ARG A 172 7.02 -14.93 4.36
CA ARG A 172 6.61 -14.03 5.45
C ARG A 172 5.88 -14.73 6.59
N GLY A 173 5.74 -16.06 6.55
CA GLY A 173 5.07 -16.79 7.63
C GLY A 173 3.56 -16.54 7.71
N ARG A 174 2.90 -16.13 6.62
CA ARG A 174 1.47 -15.78 6.60
C ARG A 174 0.60 -17.02 6.39
N ALA A 175 0.49 -17.85 7.41
CA ALA A 175 -0.19 -19.15 7.33
C ALA A 175 -1.64 -19.05 6.82
N GLU A 176 -2.44 -18.11 7.34
CA GLU A 176 -3.84 -17.96 6.91
C GLU A 176 -3.98 -17.44 5.47
N ALA A 177 -3.08 -16.55 5.03
CA ALA A 177 -3.03 -16.13 3.63
C ALA A 177 -2.67 -17.31 2.70
N ALA A 178 -1.68 -18.13 3.09
CA ALA A 178 -1.33 -19.34 2.35
C ALA A 178 -2.52 -20.32 2.28
N ARG A 179 -3.21 -20.57 3.39
CA ARG A 179 -4.43 -21.41 3.41
C ARG A 179 -5.52 -20.88 2.48
N LEU A 180 -5.77 -19.58 2.47
CA LEU A 180 -6.75 -18.98 1.58
C LEU A 180 -6.37 -19.17 0.11
N LEU A 181 -5.10 -18.95 -0.25
CA LEU A 181 -4.60 -19.12 -1.61
C LEU A 181 -4.78 -20.56 -2.11
N LEU A 182 -4.45 -21.56 -1.29
CA LEU A 182 -4.69 -22.98 -1.63
C LEU A 182 -6.18 -23.26 -1.81
N LYS A 183 -7.02 -22.78 -0.88
CA LYS A 183 -8.47 -23.00 -0.92
C LYS A 183 -9.14 -22.37 -2.15
N ARG A 184 -8.66 -21.21 -2.59
CA ARG A 184 -9.21 -20.44 -3.71
C ARG A 184 -8.58 -20.80 -5.06
N SER A 185 -7.58 -21.67 -5.09
CA SER A 185 -6.90 -22.11 -6.32
C SER A 185 -6.93 -23.65 -6.54
N PRO A 186 -8.06 -24.35 -6.31
CA PRO A 186 -8.09 -25.82 -6.33
C PRO A 186 -7.94 -26.45 -7.73
N GLY A 187 -8.00 -25.67 -8.81
CA GLY A 187 -7.81 -26.13 -10.19
C GLY A 187 -6.47 -25.73 -10.81
N ASP A 188 -5.66 -24.96 -10.08
CA ASP A 188 -4.33 -24.54 -10.48
C ASP A 188 -3.33 -25.58 -9.94
N GLU A 189 -3.37 -26.80 -10.47
CA GLU A 189 -2.51 -27.92 -10.00
C GLU A 189 -1.01 -27.58 -10.03
N GLY A 190 -0.61 -26.55 -10.79
CA GLY A 190 0.75 -26.04 -10.81
C GLY A 190 1.12 -25.07 -9.68
N LEU A 191 0.19 -24.53 -8.89
CA LEU A 191 0.50 -23.43 -7.94
C LEU A 191 1.58 -23.81 -6.91
N LEU A 192 1.57 -25.06 -6.46
CA LEU A 192 2.57 -25.60 -5.51
C LEU A 192 3.92 -25.89 -6.18
N GLU A 193 3.89 -26.25 -7.46
CA GLU A 193 5.05 -26.63 -8.27
C GLU A 193 5.70 -25.44 -8.98
N LEU A 194 5.05 -24.27 -8.97
CA LEU A 194 5.64 -23.05 -9.52
C LEU A 194 6.90 -22.72 -8.73
N GLU A 195 7.98 -22.50 -9.48
CA GLU A 195 9.27 -22.07 -8.96
C GLU A 195 9.47 -20.58 -9.20
N ASP A 196 10.05 -19.92 -8.20
CA ASP A 196 10.62 -18.57 -8.34
C ASP A 196 11.84 -18.56 -9.28
N ASP A 197 12.48 -17.40 -9.43
CA ASP A 197 13.68 -17.24 -10.27
C ASP A 197 14.93 -17.96 -9.71
N GLU A 198 14.91 -18.36 -8.45
CA GLU A 198 15.95 -19.19 -7.81
C GLU A 198 15.66 -20.70 -7.95
N GLY A 199 14.57 -21.08 -8.62
CA GLY A 199 14.17 -22.49 -8.76
C GLY A 199 13.55 -23.07 -7.49
N SER A 200 13.02 -22.22 -6.60
CA SER A 200 12.43 -22.65 -5.33
C SER A 200 10.92 -22.61 -5.35
N THR A 201 10.28 -23.65 -4.82
CA THR A 201 8.83 -23.66 -4.57
C THR A 201 8.47 -22.89 -3.29
N ALA A 202 7.20 -22.53 -3.13
CA ALA A 202 6.72 -21.85 -1.93
C ALA A 202 6.98 -22.67 -0.64
N ALA A 203 6.91 -24.01 -0.70
CA ALA A 203 7.23 -24.89 0.42
C ALA A 203 8.71 -24.78 0.83
N GLN A 204 9.61 -24.77 -0.16
CA GLN A 204 11.04 -24.63 0.07
C GLN A 204 11.39 -23.23 0.60
N VAL A 205 10.72 -22.18 0.10
CA VAL A 205 10.84 -20.81 0.64
C VAL A 205 10.40 -20.76 2.11
N ALA A 206 9.27 -21.37 2.47
CA ALA A 206 8.82 -21.45 3.86
C ALA A 206 9.83 -22.16 4.76
N ALA A 207 10.39 -23.30 4.30
CA ALA A 207 11.38 -24.06 5.05
C ALA A 207 12.68 -23.25 5.26
N ARG A 208 13.20 -22.60 4.22
CA ARG A 208 14.38 -21.70 4.32
C ARG A 208 14.15 -20.54 5.29
N GLY A 209 12.93 -20.04 5.36
CA GLY A 209 12.52 -18.96 6.26
C GLY A 209 12.22 -19.39 7.70
N GLY A 210 12.29 -20.69 8.03
CA GLY A 210 11.95 -21.21 9.35
C GLY A 210 10.44 -21.33 9.63
N HIS A 211 9.59 -21.22 8.60
CA HIS A 211 8.13 -21.31 8.73
C HIS A 211 7.65 -22.76 8.55
N GLU A 212 8.11 -23.65 9.44
CA GLU A 212 7.89 -25.10 9.33
C GLU A 212 6.42 -25.50 9.21
N SER A 213 5.51 -24.79 9.90
CA SER A 213 4.07 -25.05 9.83
C SER A 213 3.50 -24.83 8.43
N ILE A 214 4.02 -23.84 7.70
CA ILE A 214 3.65 -23.56 6.31
C ILE A 214 4.34 -24.54 5.37
N ALA A 215 5.63 -24.81 5.57
CA ALA A 215 6.34 -25.81 4.76
C ALA A 215 5.62 -27.18 4.82
N CYS A 216 5.20 -27.59 6.01
CA CYS A 216 4.42 -28.81 6.23
C CYS A 216 3.03 -28.72 5.58
N LEU A 217 2.32 -27.60 5.72
CA LEU A 217 1.03 -27.38 5.05
C LEU A 217 1.14 -27.51 3.53
N LEU A 218 2.20 -26.95 2.94
CA LEU A 218 2.40 -26.93 1.49
C LEU A 218 2.91 -28.27 0.94
N GLY A 219 3.66 -29.04 1.74
CA GLY A 219 4.14 -30.37 1.34
C GLY A 219 3.13 -31.52 1.55
N GLN A 220 1.91 -31.24 1.99
CA GLN A 220 0.86 -32.23 2.23
C GLN A 220 -0.08 -32.45 1.03
N HIS A 221 0.07 -31.67 -0.04
CA HIS A 221 -0.72 -31.70 -1.25
C HIS A 221 0.10 -32.28 -2.40
#